data_AF-A0A4Q3C4S6-F1
#
_entry.id   AF-A0A4Q3C4S6-F1
#
_cell.length_a   1.000
_cell.length_b   1.000
_cell.length_c   1.000
_cell.angle_alpha   90.00
_cell.angle_beta   90.00
_cell.angle_gamma   90.00
#
_symmetry.space_group_name_H-M   'P 1'
#
loop_
_entity.id
_entity.type
_entity.pdbx_description
1 polymer ?
#
loop_
_entity_poly.entity_id
_entity_poly.type
_entity_poly.pdbx_seq_one_letter_code
_entity_poly.pdbx_strand_id
1 'polypeptide(L)'
;MLLELTIIEFSWQAKIDPHFMFIQVIWAIGVSMIVLAALVWLPKPLIAIFGLLLIFGHNAFDSVKPAEFDETGSIAWQFLHVQGIADFHNGYKVFVLYPLIPWIGVMAVGYVFGALFKLEAQKRRKILLGIGVSSLVLFVILRSGNFYGDLFPWTKQENALRTFLSFINVTKYPPSLDYLLVTLGVANLALAGLENVKTRFTDWMLVYGRVPLAYYIMHMYLLLLLAGLSYFVFHIIEFGVGVPLYMVYPIWLLVVFILYFPCRWYMKYKMTHKQWWLSYL
;
A
#
# COMPACT_ATOMS: atom_id res chain seq x y z
N MET A 1 1.20 -7.83 12.87
CA MET A 1 0.02 -8.51 13.41
C MET A 1 -0.57 -7.77 14.61
N LEU A 2 0.10 -7.78 15.77
CA LEU A 2 -0.46 -7.17 16.98
C LEU A 2 -0.87 -5.71 16.80
N LEU A 3 -0.01 -4.90 16.16
CA LEU A 3 -0.30 -3.50 15.85
C LEU A 3 -1.57 -3.32 15.00
N GLU A 4 -1.80 -4.21 14.03
CA GLU A 4 -2.98 -4.18 13.17
C GLU A 4 -4.24 -4.42 14.00
N LEU A 5 -4.28 -5.54 14.72
CA LEU A 5 -5.44 -6.01 15.47
C LEU A 5 -5.76 -5.19 16.73
N THR A 6 -4.97 -4.17 17.04
CA THR A 6 -5.13 -3.34 18.24
C THR A 6 -5.28 -1.87 17.86
N ILE A 7 -4.15 -1.20 17.66
CA ILE A 7 -4.06 0.25 17.43
C ILE A 7 -4.70 0.62 16.09
N ILE A 8 -4.38 -0.10 15.02
CA ILE A 8 -4.91 0.24 13.69
C ILE A 8 -6.39 -0.09 13.59
N GLU A 9 -6.81 -1.28 14.04
CA GLU A 9 -8.21 -1.69 14.06
C GLU A 9 -9.09 -0.67 14.77
N PHE A 10 -8.69 -0.27 15.98
CA PHE A 10 -9.41 0.73 16.75
C PHE A 10 -9.45 2.08 16.02
N SER A 11 -8.36 2.50 15.38
CA SER A 11 -8.32 3.78 14.67
C SER A 11 -9.30 3.85 13.48
N TRP A 12 -9.63 2.70 12.87
CA TRP A 12 -10.58 2.62 11.76
C TRP A 12 -12.02 2.44 12.24
N GLN A 13 -12.25 1.66 13.28
CA GLN A 13 -13.61 1.30 13.70
C GLN A 13 -14.12 2.13 14.89
N ALA A 14 -13.24 2.82 15.61
CA ALA A 14 -13.50 3.44 16.92
C ALA A 14 -14.09 2.46 17.96
N LYS A 15 -14.00 1.15 17.71
CA LYS A 15 -14.41 0.04 18.57
C LYS A 15 -13.48 -1.14 18.33
N ILE A 16 -13.44 -2.07 19.29
CA ILE A 16 -12.79 -3.37 19.12
C ILE A 16 -13.90 -4.42 19.11
N ASP A 17 -14.10 -5.07 17.97
CA ASP A 17 -15.11 -6.10 17.78
C ASP A 17 -14.43 -7.48 17.71
N PRO A 18 -14.61 -8.36 18.71
CA PRO A 18 -13.94 -9.66 18.70
C PRO A 18 -14.48 -10.61 17.61
N HIS A 19 -15.65 -10.31 17.04
CA HIS A 19 -16.31 -11.14 16.02
C HIS A 19 -16.06 -10.63 14.59
N PHE A 20 -15.46 -9.45 14.43
CA PHE A 20 -15.14 -8.88 13.13
C PHE A 20 -13.74 -8.27 13.14
N MET A 21 -12.81 -8.86 12.38
CA MET A 21 -11.45 -8.35 12.23
C MET A 21 -11.23 -7.76 10.84
N PHE A 22 -10.58 -6.60 10.77
CA PHE A 22 -10.25 -5.93 9.52
C PHE A 22 -8.74 -5.93 9.26
N ILE A 23 -8.28 -6.86 8.42
CA ILE A 23 -6.85 -7.00 8.12
C ILE A 23 -6.47 -6.26 6.85
N GLN A 24 -5.46 -5.40 6.97
CA GLN A 24 -5.05 -4.43 5.96
C GLN A 24 -3.54 -4.55 5.66
N VAL A 25 -2.91 -3.41 5.37
CA VAL A 25 -1.53 -3.32 4.90
C VAL A 25 -0.52 -3.81 5.94
N ILE A 26 -0.74 -3.56 7.24
CA ILE A 26 0.25 -3.93 8.28
C ILE A 26 0.24 -5.45 8.49
N TRP A 27 -0.92 -6.11 8.35
CA TRP A 27 -1.00 -7.56 8.27
C TRP A 27 -0.21 -8.10 7.06
N ALA A 28 -0.51 -7.60 5.86
CA ALA A 28 0.13 -8.08 4.64
C ALA A 28 1.66 -7.89 4.65
N ILE A 29 2.15 -6.75 5.15
CA ILE A 29 3.59 -6.51 5.35
C ILE A 29 4.17 -7.50 6.35
N GLY A 30 3.49 -7.72 7.49
CA GLY A 30 3.96 -8.63 8.53
C GLY A 30 4.13 -10.07 8.02
N VAL A 31 3.13 -10.60 7.32
CA VAL A 31 3.21 -11.94 6.72
C VAL A 31 4.28 -11.99 5.62
N SER A 32 4.36 -10.96 4.78
CA SER A 32 5.38 -10.88 3.73
C SER A 32 6.80 -10.89 4.31
N MET A 33 7.02 -10.27 5.47
CA MET A 33 8.31 -10.34 6.18
C MET A 33 8.61 -11.74 6.73
N ILE A 34 7.60 -12.48 7.22
CA ILE A 34 7.77 -13.88 7.66
C ILE A 34 8.17 -14.75 6.47
N VAL A 35 7.51 -14.61 5.33
CA VAL A 35 7.87 -15.33 4.10
C VAL A 35 9.28 -14.93 3.65
N LEU A 36 9.60 -13.64 3.67
CA LEU A 36 10.93 -13.14 3.30
C LEU A 36 12.02 -13.69 4.22
N ALA A 37 11.76 -13.91 5.51
CA ALA A 37 12.71 -14.50 6.44
C ALA A 37 13.08 -15.96 6.08
N ALA A 38 12.22 -16.67 5.35
CA ALA A 38 12.58 -17.95 4.72
C ALA A 38 13.31 -17.75 3.39
N LEU A 39 12.85 -16.81 2.54
CA LEU A 39 13.42 -16.58 1.21
C LEU A 39 14.84 -15.99 1.24
N VAL A 40 15.22 -15.25 2.28
CA VAL A 40 16.53 -14.57 2.40
C VAL A 40 17.73 -15.52 2.31
N TRP A 41 17.52 -16.81 2.61
CA TRP A 41 18.54 -17.85 2.49
C TRP A 41 18.82 -18.27 1.03
N LEU A 42 17.96 -17.88 0.09
CA LEU A 42 18.14 -18.14 -1.32
C LEU A 42 19.05 -17.08 -1.97
N PRO A 43 19.76 -17.43 -3.06
CA PRO A 43 20.46 -16.43 -3.86
C PRO A 43 19.44 -15.43 -4.46
N LYS A 44 19.82 -14.14 -4.47
CA LYS A 44 18.96 -13.02 -4.91
C LYS A 44 18.23 -13.23 -6.25
N PRO A 45 18.83 -13.85 -7.29
CA PRO A 45 18.09 -14.13 -8.54
C PRO A 45 16.86 -15.02 -8.32
N LEU A 46 16.93 -16.02 -7.43
CA LEU A 46 15.78 -16.88 -7.14
C LEU A 46 14.70 -16.12 -6.37
N ILE A 47 15.07 -15.24 -5.44
CA ILE A 47 14.11 -14.37 -4.75
C ILE A 47 13.40 -13.43 -5.74
N ALA A 48 14.15 -12.86 -6.69
CA ALA A 48 13.60 -12.01 -7.73
C ALA A 48 12.65 -12.77 -8.66
N ILE A 49 13.05 -13.96 -9.13
CA ILE A 49 12.20 -14.83 -9.96
C ILE A 49 10.92 -15.19 -9.21
N PHE A 50 11.03 -15.64 -7.96
CA PHE A 50 9.87 -15.94 -7.13
C PHE A 50 8.91 -14.76 -7.03
N GLY A 51 9.42 -13.57 -6.68
CA GLY A 51 8.57 -12.39 -6.55
C GLY A 51 7.95 -11.93 -7.85
N LEU A 52 8.71 -11.97 -8.96
CA LEU A 52 8.21 -11.63 -10.29
C LEU A 52 7.15 -12.63 -10.77
N LEU A 53 7.30 -13.93 -10.50
CA LEU A 53 6.28 -14.93 -10.83
C LEU A 53 4.97 -14.66 -10.09
N LEU A 54 5.02 -14.24 -8.82
CA LEU A 54 3.81 -13.87 -8.10
C LEU A 54 3.18 -12.60 -8.68
N ILE A 55 3.97 -11.54 -8.92
CA ILE A 55 3.48 -10.26 -9.48
C ILE A 55 2.88 -10.44 -10.88
N PHE A 56 3.58 -11.16 -11.77
CA PHE A 56 3.13 -11.32 -13.14
C PHE A 56 2.11 -12.44 -13.31
N GLY A 57 2.11 -13.44 -12.42
CA GLY A 57 1.27 -14.63 -12.55
C GLY A 57 -0.07 -14.54 -11.83
N HIS A 58 -0.20 -13.74 -10.76
CA HIS A 58 -1.40 -13.83 -9.93
C HIS A 58 -2.69 -13.45 -10.68
N ASN A 59 -2.66 -12.47 -11.60
CA ASN A 59 -3.87 -12.08 -12.35
C ASN A 59 -4.41 -13.19 -13.27
N ALA A 60 -3.61 -14.21 -13.62
CA ALA A 60 -4.08 -15.37 -14.36
C ALA A 60 -5.15 -16.17 -13.58
N PHE A 61 -5.20 -16.01 -12.26
CA PHE A 61 -6.15 -16.67 -11.37
C PHE A 61 -7.36 -15.80 -11.02
N ASP A 62 -7.51 -14.61 -11.61
CA ASP A 62 -8.62 -13.68 -11.31
C ASP A 62 -10.01 -14.27 -11.65
N SER A 63 -10.07 -15.29 -12.51
CA SER A 63 -11.31 -15.99 -12.84
C SER A 63 -11.76 -17.00 -11.78
N VAL A 64 -10.85 -17.44 -10.89
CA VAL A 64 -11.11 -18.45 -9.87
C VAL A 64 -11.77 -17.80 -8.66
N LYS A 65 -13.04 -18.13 -8.42
CA LYS A 65 -13.84 -17.52 -7.35
C LYS A 65 -13.77 -18.35 -6.06
N PRO A 66 -13.83 -17.71 -4.87
CA PRO A 66 -13.87 -18.43 -3.60
C PRO A 66 -15.00 -19.49 -3.53
N ALA A 67 -16.14 -19.23 -4.18
CA ALA A 67 -17.29 -20.13 -4.22
C ALA A 67 -17.06 -21.45 -5.00
N GLU A 68 -15.94 -21.58 -5.71
CA GLU A 68 -15.56 -22.82 -6.41
C GLU A 68 -14.86 -23.83 -5.49
N PHE A 69 -14.52 -23.41 -4.26
CA PHE A 69 -13.87 -24.23 -3.25
C PHE A 69 -14.85 -24.67 -2.16
N ASP A 70 -14.41 -25.63 -1.34
CA ASP A 70 -15.04 -25.90 -0.05
C ASP A 70 -14.82 -24.73 0.92
N GLU A 71 -15.41 -24.81 2.13
CA GLU A 71 -15.34 -23.72 3.11
C GLU A 71 -13.90 -23.30 3.44
N THR A 72 -13.02 -24.28 3.68
CA THR A 72 -11.62 -24.00 4.05
C THR A 72 -10.84 -23.42 2.87
N GLY A 73 -11.02 -23.96 1.66
CA GLY A 73 -10.40 -23.45 0.46
C GLY A 73 -10.87 -22.05 0.09
N SER A 74 -12.16 -21.75 0.28
CA SER A 74 -12.74 -20.42 0.05
C SER A 74 -12.10 -19.37 0.97
N ILE A 75 -12.02 -19.66 2.27
CA ILE A 75 -11.33 -18.80 3.25
C ILE A 75 -9.86 -18.62 2.86
N ALA A 76 -9.13 -19.71 2.59
CA ALA A 76 -7.72 -19.64 2.20
C ALA A 76 -7.53 -18.78 0.94
N TRP A 77 -8.41 -18.92 -0.05
CA TRP A 77 -8.34 -18.17 -1.31
C TRP A 77 -8.59 -16.67 -1.11
N GLN A 78 -9.45 -16.28 -0.19
CA GLN A 78 -9.64 -14.86 0.16
C GLN A 78 -8.41 -14.27 0.86
N PHE A 79 -7.79 -15.01 1.77
CA PHE A 79 -6.53 -14.57 2.39
C PHE A 79 -5.39 -14.43 1.38
N LEU A 80 -5.35 -15.32 0.38
CA LEU A 80 -4.23 -15.41 -0.55
C LEU A 80 -4.40 -14.50 -1.77
N HIS A 81 -5.59 -14.41 -2.35
CA HIS A 81 -5.78 -13.85 -3.69
C HIS A 81 -6.93 -12.85 -3.80
N VAL A 82 -8.09 -13.13 -3.21
CA VAL A 82 -9.32 -12.35 -3.45
C VAL A 82 -9.68 -11.47 -2.25
N GLN A 83 -9.87 -10.17 -2.47
CA GLN A 83 -10.41 -9.29 -1.42
C GLN A 83 -11.83 -9.74 -1.05
N GLY A 84 -12.12 -9.86 0.25
CA GLY A 84 -13.45 -10.28 0.69
C GLY A 84 -13.57 -10.52 2.18
N ILE A 85 -14.76 -10.95 2.60
CA ILE A 85 -15.03 -11.35 3.98
C ILE A 85 -14.91 -12.87 4.06
N ALA A 86 -13.92 -13.32 4.83
CA ALA A 86 -13.79 -14.71 5.26
C ALA A 86 -14.72 -14.95 6.44
N ASP A 87 -15.79 -15.71 6.18
CA ASP A 87 -16.77 -16.13 7.18
C ASP A 87 -16.39 -17.53 7.68
N PHE A 88 -16.12 -17.65 8.98
CA PHE A 88 -15.73 -18.91 9.63
C PHE A 88 -16.95 -19.71 10.12
N HIS A 89 -18.18 -19.27 9.80
CA HIS A 89 -19.47 -19.92 10.12
C HIS A 89 -19.71 -20.24 11.60
N ASN A 90 -18.90 -19.65 12.48
CA ASN A 90 -18.95 -19.77 13.93
C ASN A 90 -19.15 -18.39 14.60
N GLY A 91 -19.62 -17.41 13.82
CA GLY A 91 -19.81 -16.02 14.24
C GLY A 91 -18.58 -15.12 14.08
N TYR A 92 -17.44 -15.65 13.64
CA TYR A 92 -16.24 -14.85 13.39
C TYR A 92 -16.07 -14.53 11.91
N LYS A 93 -15.80 -13.26 11.61
CA LYS A 93 -15.61 -12.75 10.24
C LYS A 93 -14.31 -11.99 10.15
N VAL A 94 -13.60 -12.15 9.04
CA VAL A 94 -12.37 -11.41 8.76
C VAL A 94 -12.49 -10.74 7.41
N PHE A 95 -12.50 -9.41 7.39
CA PHE A 95 -12.42 -8.66 6.15
C PHE A 95 -10.96 -8.55 5.70
N VAL A 96 -10.62 -9.26 4.63
CA VAL A 96 -9.30 -9.28 4.02
C VAL A 96 -9.22 -8.21 2.95
N LEU A 97 -8.67 -7.04 3.30
CA LEU A 97 -8.50 -5.94 2.35
C LEU A 97 -7.27 -6.12 1.46
N TYR A 98 -6.21 -6.74 1.99
CA TYR A 98 -4.91 -6.93 1.33
C TYR A 98 -4.58 -8.44 1.18
N PRO A 99 -5.05 -9.11 0.12
CA PRO A 99 -4.70 -10.51 -0.15
C PRO A 99 -3.19 -10.71 -0.36
N LEU A 100 -2.65 -11.82 0.15
CA LEU A 100 -1.22 -11.97 0.42
C LEU A 100 -0.31 -12.16 -0.81
N ILE A 101 -0.74 -12.95 -1.80
CA ILE A 101 0.11 -13.39 -2.93
C ILE A 101 0.86 -12.22 -3.59
N PRO A 102 0.20 -11.17 -4.07
CA PRO A 102 0.91 -10.11 -4.79
C PRO A 102 1.82 -9.28 -3.86
N TRP A 103 1.44 -9.07 -2.60
CA TRP A 103 2.26 -8.31 -1.65
C TRP A 103 3.52 -9.08 -1.22
N ILE A 104 3.45 -10.41 -1.10
CA ILE A 104 4.62 -11.27 -0.92
C ILE A 104 5.57 -11.10 -2.12
N GLY A 105 5.02 -11.08 -3.34
CA GLY A 105 5.80 -10.83 -4.55
C GLY A 105 6.51 -9.48 -4.53
N VAL A 106 5.78 -8.40 -4.22
CA VAL A 106 6.32 -7.04 -4.10
C VAL A 106 7.41 -6.95 -3.02
N MET A 107 7.21 -7.59 -1.87
CA MET A 107 8.22 -7.64 -0.79
C MET A 107 9.50 -8.34 -1.23
N ALA A 108 9.38 -9.50 -1.90
CA ALA A 108 10.52 -10.27 -2.39
C ALA A 108 11.33 -9.49 -3.45
N VAL A 109 10.65 -8.89 -4.44
CA VAL A 109 11.31 -8.04 -5.45
C VAL A 109 11.91 -6.79 -4.80
N GLY A 110 11.20 -6.16 -3.87
CA GLY A 110 11.66 -5.00 -3.10
C GLY A 110 12.94 -5.28 -2.30
N TYR A 111 13.05 -6.47 -1.70
CA TYR A 111 14.26 -6.91 -1.01
C TYR A 111 15.48 -6.95 -1.95
N VAL A 112 15.31 -7.53 -3.14
CA VAL A 112 16.38 -7.58 -4.15
C VAL A 112 16.69 -6.18 -4.71
N PHE A 113 15.65 -5.39 -4.95
CA PHE A 113 15.74 -4.00 -5.40
C PHE A 113 16.57 -3.13 -4.45
N GLY A 114 16.51 -3.37 -3.14
CA GLY A 114 17.36 -2.70 -2.15
C GLY A 114 18.86 -2.81 -2.43
N ALA A 115 19.32 -3.87 -3.11
CA ALA A 115 20.72 -4.02 -3.50
C ALA A 115 21.17 -3.00 -4.57
N LEU A 116 20.24 -2.43 -5.34
CA LEU A 116 20.54 -1.37 -6.33
C LEU A 116 21.06 -0.10 -5.64
N PHE A 117 20.65 0.17 -4.40
CA PHE A 117 21.11 1.32 -3.62
C PHE A 117 22.54 1.17 -3.09
N LYS A 118 23.16 0.00 -3.25
CA LYS A 118 24.60 -0.21 -3.00
C LYS A 118 25.47 0.14 -4.21
N LEU A 119 24.88 0.36 -5.38
CA LEU A 119 25.59 0.74 -6.59
C LEU A 119 25.92 2.25 -6.58
N GLU A 120 26.87 2.64 -7.42
CA GLU A 120 27.14 4.04 -7.72
C GLU A 120 25.89 4.74 -8.27
N ALA A 121 25.72 6.02 -7.92
CA ALA A 121 24.54 6.80 -8.27
C ALA A 121 24.25 6.80 -9.78
N GLN A 122 25.26 6.97 -10.61
CA GLN A 122 25.06 7.01 -12.07
C GLN A 122 24.56 5.67 -12.64
N LYS A 123 25.06 4.54 -12.11
CA LYS A 123 24.62 3.20 -12.52
C LYS A 123 23.21 2.92 -12.00
N ARG A 124 22.94 3.24 -10.74
CA ARG A 124 21.61 3.12 -10.12
C ARG A 124 20.57 3.92 -10.89
N ARG A 125 20.84 5.20 -11.20
CA ARG A 125 19.94 6.06 -11.97
C ARG A 125 19.55 5.46 -13.30
N LYS A 126 20.53 4.94 -14.06
CA LYS A 126 20.27 4.26 -15.35
C LYS A 126 19.35 3.06 -15.19
N ILE A 127 19.57 2.25 -14.15
CA ILE A 127 18.71 1.09 -13.85
C ILE A 127 17.29 1.53 -13.46
N LEU A 128 17.15 2.53 -12.58
CA LEU A 128 15.86 3.06 -12.17
C LEU A 128 15.07 3.63 -13.35
N LEU A 129 15.72 4.38 -14.25
CA LEU A 129 15.11 4.86 -15.48
C LEU A 129 14.68 3.69 -16.38
N GLY A 130 15.55 2.69 -16.55
CA GLY A 130 15.25 1.50 -17.33
C GLY A 130 14.00 0.78 -16.82
N ILE A 131 13.97 0.45 -15.52
CA ILE A 131 12.82 -0.20 -14.86
C ILE A 131 11.57 0.67 -14.98
N GLY A 132 11.69 1.96 -14.69
CA GLY A 132 10.58 2.90 -14.73
C GLY A 132 9.94 2.99 -16.11
N VAL A 133 10.75 3.24 -17.15
CA VAL A 133 10.27 3.32 -18.54
C VAL A 133 9.73 1.97 -19.01
N SER A 134 10.43 0.86 -18.75
CA SER A 134 9.95 -0.46 -19.18
C SER A 134 8.62 -0.82 -18.54
N SER A 135 8.42 -0.51 -17.26
CA SER A 135 7.15 -0.77 -16.57
C SER A 135 6.01 0.07 -17.14
N LEU A 136 6.24 1.36 -17.43
CA LEU A 136 5.21 2.21 -18.02
C LEU A 136 4.89 1.82 -19.47
N VAL A 137 5.89 1.46 -20.27
CA VAL A 137 5.67 0.95 -21.63
C VAL A 137 4.87 -0.34 -21.58
N LEU A 138 5.24 -1.27 -20.70
CA LEU A 138 4.49 -2.52 -20.54
C LEU A 138 3.06 -2.28 -20.07
N PHE A 139 2.85 -1.38 -19.10
CA PHE A 139 1.51 -0.95 -18.68
C PHE A 139 0.69 -0.44 -19.87
N VAL A 140 1.23 0.47 -20.68
CA VAL A 140 0.50 1.00 -21.85
C VAL A 140 0.16 -0.11 -22.83
N ILE A 141 1.10 -1.03 -23.10
CA ILE A 141 0.87 -2.17 -24.01
C ILE A 141 -0.29 -3.05 -23.48
N LEU A 142 -0.19 -3.51 -22.24
CA LEU A 142 -1.20 -4.39 -21.63
C LEU A 142 -2.56 -3.70 -21.51
N ARG A 143 -2.56 -2.48 -20.98
CA ARG A 143 -3.77 -1.71 -20.71
C ARG A 143 -4.47 -1.30 -22.00
N SER A 144 -3.75 -0.89 -23.05
CA SER A 144 -4.35 -0.40 -24.30
C SER A 144 -5.33 -1.39 -24.96
N GLY A 145 -5.03 -2.68 -24.90
CA GLY A 145 -5.88 -3.73 -25.44
C GLY A 145 -6.75 -4.46 -24.42
N ASN A 146 -6.72 -4.07 -23.14
CA ASN A 146 -7.27 -4.86 -22.03
C ASN A 146 -6.78 -6.33 -22.07
N PHE A 147 -5.50 -6.55 -22.40
CA PHE A 147 -4.98 -7.90 -22.69
C PHE A 147 -4.81 -8.75 -21.43
N TYR A 148 -4.21 -8.17 -20.38
CA TYR A 148 -3.89 -8.84 -19.13
C TYR A 148 -3.52 -7.81 -18.07
N GLY A 149 -3.61 -8.20 -16.80
CA GLY A 149 -3.00 -7.44 -15.70
C GLY A 149 -3.95 -6.58 -14.87
N ASP A 150 -5.23 -6.54 -15.21
CA ASP A 150 -6.30 -6.00 -14.37
C ASP A 150 -7.62 -6.74 -14.62
N LEU A 151 -8.36 -7.06 -13.56
CA LEU A 151 -9.67 -7.70 -13.65
C LEU A 151 -10.71 -6.78 -14.30
N PHE A 152 -10.58 -5.46 -14.13
CA PHE A 152 -11.56 -4.49 -14.63
C PHE A 152 -11.02 -3.77 -15.89
N PRO A 153 -11.56 -4.09 -17.08
CA PRO A 153 -11.13 -3.45 -18.32
C PRO A 153 -11.53 -1.96 -18.33
N TRP A 154 -10.69 -1.12 -18.92
CA TRP A 154 -11.09 0.26 -19.21
C TRP A 154 -12.08 0.29 -20.37
N THR A 155 -12.94 1.30 -20.39
CA THR A 155 -13.98 1.45 -21.40
C THR A 155 -14.03 2.89 -21.92
N LYS A 156 -14.45 3.07 -23.18
CA LYS A 156 -14.69 4.40 -23.73
C LYS A 156 -15.84 5.07 -22.99
N GLN A 157 -15.59 6.30 -22.54
CA GLN A 157 -16.56 7.11 -21.80
C GLN A 157 -17.10 8.25 -22.66
N GLU A 158 -18.04 9.02 -22.12
CA GLU A 158 -18.70 10.15 -22.78
C GLU A 158 -17.74 11.20 -23.36
N ASN A 159 -16.58 11.41 -22.72
CA ASN A 159 -15.57 12.35 -23.18
C ASN A 159 -14.14 11.81 -23.00
N ALA A 160 -13.18 12.50 -23.63
CA ALA A 160 -11.78 12.10 -23.62
C ALA A 160 -11.19 12.04 -22.20
N LEU A 161 -11.53 13.01 -21.34
CA LEU A 161 -11.05 13.04 -19.95
C LEU A 161 -11.55 11.83 -19.16
N ARG A 162 -12.85 11.53 -19.20
CA ARG A 162 -13.41 10.34 -18.52
C ARG A 162 -12.86 9.04 -19.10
N THR A 163 -12.61 8.99 -20.40
CA THR A 163 -11.99 7.81 -21.04
C THR A 163 -10.55 7.63 -20.54
N PHE A 164 -9.79 8.72 -20.44
CA PHE A 164 -8.46 8.70 -19.86
C PHE A 164 -8.49 8.28 -18.37
N LEU A 165 -9.44 8.80 -17.59
CA LEU A 165 -9.64 8.39 -16.19
C LEU A 165 -9.99 6.90 -16.09
N SER A 166 -10.81 6.37 -17.01
CA SER A 166 -11.09 4.94 -17.08
C SER A 166 -9.83 4.13 -17.41
N PHE A 167 -8.98 4.62 -18.32
CA PHE A 167 -7.72 3.99 -18.69
C PHE A 167 -6.76 3.86 -17.51
N ILE A 168 -6.60 4.92 -16.70
CA ILE A 168 -5.73 4.91 -15.51
C ILE A 168 -6.39 4.36 -14.24
N ASN A 169 -7.69 4.03 -14.28
CA ASN A 169 -8.39 3.42 -13.17
C ASN A 169 -8.04 1.93 -13.12
N VAL A 170 -7.12 1.57 -12.22
CA VAL A 170 -6.55 0.22 -12.07
C VAL A 170 -6.71 -0.27 -10.64
N THR A 171 -6.84 -1.58 -10.47
CA THR A 171 -7.24 -2.26 -9.25
C THR A 171 -6.12 -2.29 -8.23
N LYS A 172 -6.37 -1.68 -7.06
CA LYS A 172 -5.40 -1.64 -5.96
C LYS A 172 -5.45 -2.87 -5.05
N TYR A 173 -6.59 -3.55 -4.94
CA TYR A 173 -6.82 -4.64 -4.00
C TYR A 173 -7.55 -5.83 -4.64
N PRO A 174 -6.90 -7.00 -4.76
CA PRO A 174 -5.44 -7.16 -4.72
C PRO A 174 -4.75 -6.23 -5.74
N PRO A 175 -3.51 -5.78 -5.51
CA PRO A 175 -2.83 -4.88 -6.45
C PRO A 175 -2.62 -5.63 -7.77
N SER A 176 -3.27 -5.16 -8.81
CA SER A 176 -3.16 -5.74 -10.14
C SER A 176 -1.76 -5.50 -10.72
N LEU A 177 -1.34 -6.31 -11.70
CA LEU A 177 -0.11 -6.07 -12.43
C LEU A 177 -0.09 -4.66 -13.04
N ASP A 178 -1.20 -4.20 -13.62
CA ASP A 178 -1.33 -2.86 -14.17
C ASP A 178 -1.12 -1.77 -13.11
N TYR A 179 -1.74 -1.94 -11.93
CA TYR A 179 -1.53 -1.05 -10.79
C TYR A 179 -0.05 -1.02 -10.38
N LEU A 180 0.62 -2.16 -10.27
CA LEU A 180 2.03 -2.22 -9.91
C LEU A 180 2.94 -1.61 -10.98
N LEU A 181 2.69 -1.88 -12.26
CA LEU A 181 3.49 -1.34 -13.37
C LEU A 181 3.40 0.19 -13.44
N VAL A 182 2.20 0.76 -13.35
CA VAL A 182 2.04 2.23 -13.42
C VAL A 182 2.60 2.91 -12.17
N THR A 183 2.28 2.39 -10.97
CA THR A 183 2.69 3.04 -9.72
C THR A 183 4.18 2.89 -9.44
N LEU A 184 4.74 1.69 -9.58
CA LEU A 184 6.18 1.46 -9.41
C LEU A 184 6.97 2.05 -10.58
N GLY A 185 6.41 2.08 -11.80
CA GLY A 185 7.01 2.75 -12.95
C GLY A 185 7.25 4.23 -12.67
N VAL A 186 6.20 4.96 -12.27
CA VAL A 186 6.28 6.37 -11.87
C VAL A 186 7.22 6.55 -10.68
N ALA A 187 7.13 5.70 -9.66
CA ALA A 187 8.00 5.79 -8.48
C ALA A 187 9.49 5.64 -8.83
N ASN A 188 9.85 4.71 -9.72
CA ASN A 188 11.22 4.51 -10.17
C ASN A 188 11.75 5.71 -10.96
N LEU A 189 10.93 6.30 -11.84
CA LEU A 189 11.30 7.53 -12.55
C LEU A 189 11.47 8.71 -11.59
N ALA A 190 10.58 8.84 -10.61
CA ALA A 190 10.68 9.86 -9.58
C ALA A 190 11.97 9.69 -8.76
N LEU A 191 12.29 8.46 -8.32
CA LEU A 191 13.54 8.17 -7.61
C LEU A 191 14.78 8.52 -8.45
N ALA A 192 14.78 8.19 -9.74
CA ALA A 192 15.87 8.54 -10.65
C ALA A 192 16.02 10.05 -10.88
N GLY A 193 14.91 10.80 -10.83
CA GLY A 193 14.89 12.27 -10.97
C GLY A 193 15.29 12.99 -9.68
N LEU A 194 14.91 12.45 -8.53
CA LEU A 194 15.13 13.05 -7.20
C LEU A 194 16.49 12.70 -6.59
N GLU A 195 17.25 11.80 -7.19
CA GLU A 195 18.48 11.23 -6.63
C GLU A 195 19.51 12.25 -6.12
N ASN A 196 19.64 13.40 -6.80
CA ASN A 196 20.56 14.47 -6.43
C ASN A 196 19.86 15.76 -5.98
N VAL A 197 18.54 15.73 -5.80
CA VAL A 197 17.76 16.92 -5.44
C VAL A 197 17.84 17.15 -3.95
N LYS A 198 18.43 18.30 -3.56
CA LYS A 198 18.47 18.78 -2.18
C LYS A 198 17.95 20.20 -2.12
N THR A 199 16.77 20.34 -1.54
CA THR A 199 16.07 21.61 -1.38
C THR A 199 15.44 21.67 0.01
N ARG A 200 15.05 22.88 0.45
CA ARG A 200 14.30 23.05 1.69
C ARG A 200 13.00 22.24 1.71
N PHE A 201 12.36 22.09 0.54
CA PHE A 201 11.13 21.31 0.40
C PHE A 201 11.40 19.81 0.58
N THR A 202 12.45 19.26 -0.04
CA THR A 202 12.83 17.85 0.16
C THR A 202 13.24 17.58 1.61
N ASP A 203 13.96 18.51 2.26
CA ASP A 203 14.31 18.40 3.68
C ASP A 203 13.06 18.38 4.58
N TRP A 204 12.04 19.17 4.24
CA TRP A 204 10.74 19.16 4.91
C TRP A 204 10.02 17.82 4.72
N MET A 205 9.95 17.31 3.49
CA MET A 205 9.32 16.00 3.19
C MET A 205 10.04 14.82 3.85
N LEU A 206 11.37 14.88 3.98
CA LEU A 206 12.19 13.85 4.62
C LEU A 206 11.82 13.63 6.10
N VAL A 207 11.20 14.61 6.76
CA VAL A 207 10.70 14.43 8.12
C VAL A 207 9.70 13.28 8.20
N TYR A 208 8.70 13.28 7.32
CA TYR A 208 7.70 12.21 7.28
C TYR A 208 8.31 10.88 6.82
N GLY A 209 9.16 10.93 5.79
CA GLY A 209 9.79 9.74 5.21
C GLY A 209 10.72 8.98 6.17
N ARG A 210 11.24 9.63 7.21
CA ARG A 210 12.09 9.00 8.25
C ARG A 210 11.31 8.33 9.37
N VAL A 211 10.04 8.71 9.57
CA VAL A 211 9.15 8.16 10.59
C VAL A 211 7.76 7.84 10.02
N PRO A 212 7.67 7.11 8.89
CA PRO A 212 6.42 6.93 8.15
C PRO A 212 5.37 6.16 8.96
N LEU A 213 5.78 5.17 9.77
CA LEU A 213 4.85 4.43 10.63
C LEU A 213 4.26 5.31 11.74
N ALA A 214 5.08 6.17 12.37
CA ALA A 214 4.59 7.12 13.36
C ALA A 214 3.57 8.10 12.75
N TYR A 215 3.86 8.63 11.56
CA TYR A 215 2.89 9.45 10.81
C TYR A 215 1.62 8.66 10.51
N TYR A 216 1.76 7.42 10.01
CA TYR A 216 0.64 6.53 9.71
C TYR A 216 -0.26 6.28 10.93
N ILE A 217 0.30 6.07 12.12
CA ILE A 217 -0.54 5.90 13.31
C ILE A 217 -1.17 7.25 13.72
N MET A 218 -0.37 8.30 13.88
CA MET A 218 -0.86 9.58 14.40
C MET A 218 -1.92 10.23 13.51
N HIS A 219 -1.81 10.12 12.18
CA HIS A 219 -2.80 10.74 11.28
C HIS A 219 -4.18 10.09 11.40
N MET A 220 -4.25 8.76 11.61
CA MET A 220 -5.53 8.08 11.81
C MET A 220 -6.23 8.58 13.07
N TYR A 221 -5.50 8.68 14.19
CA TYR A 221 -6.06 9.18 15.45
C TYR A 221 -6.39 10.67 15.41
N LEU A 222 -5.59 11.49 14.72
CA LEU A 222 -5.90 12.90 14.54
C LEU A 222 -7.17 13.07 13.70
N LEU A 223 -7.34 12.31 12.62
CA LEU A 223 -8.56 12.32 11.82
C LEU A 223 -9.77 11.84 12.63
N LEU A 224 -9.62 10.79 13.43
CA LEU A 224 -10.67 10.30 14.32
C LEU A 224 -11.08 11.37 15.36
N LEU A 225 -10.10 12.07 15.95
CA LEU A 225 -10.36 13.19 16.87
C LEU A 225 -11.08 14.34 16.17
N LEU A 226 -10.60 14.77 15.00
CA LEU A 226 -11.21 15.86 14.25
C LEU A 226 -12.63 15.53 13.79
N ALA A 227 -12.88 14.29 13.37
CA ALA A 227 -14.22 13.80 13.04
C ALA A 227 -15.13 13.81 14.28
N GLY A 228 -14.63 13.32 15.42
CA GLY A 228 -15.36 13.34 16.69
C GLY A 228 -15.71 14.76 17.15
N LEU A 229 -14.77 15.70 17.10
CA LEU A 229 -15.02 17.11 17.41
C LEU A 229 -16.04 17.73 16.45
N SER A 230 -15.87 17.47 15.14
CA SER A 230 -16.78 17.99 14.12
C SER A 230 -18.20 17.47 14.28
N TYR A 231 -18.38 16.23 14.73
CA TYR A 231 -19.69 15.61 14.96
C TYR A 231 -20.31 16.00 16.30
N PHE A 232 -19.59 15.81 17.42
CA PHE A 232 -20.12 15.97 18.77
C PHE A 232 -20.10 17.41 19.29
N VAL A 233 -19.16 18.25 18.83
CA VAL A 233 -18.97 19.61 19.37
C VAL A 233 -19.48 20.66 18.41
N PHE A 234 -19.07 20.57 17.14
CA PHE A 234 -19.38 21.60 16.15
C PHE A 234 -20.60 21.29 15.28
N HIS A 235 -21.07 20.04 15.29
CA HIS A 235 -22.20 19.55 14.47
C HIS A 235 -22.06 19.92 12.97
N ILE A 236 -20.83 19.89 12.44
CA ILE A 236 -20.50 20.25 11.05
C ILE A 236 -20.71 19.07 10.10
N ILE A 237 -20.49 17.86 10.60
CA ILE A 237 -20.59 16.62 9.82
C ILE A 237 -21.60 15.69 10.47
N GLU A 238 -22.25 14.84 9.67
CA GLU A 238 -23.10 13.76 10.15
C GLU A 238 -22.32 12.45 10.20
N PHE A 239 -22.62 11.61 11.18
CA PHE A 239 -21.95 10.31 11.32
C PHE A 239 -22.31 9.41 10.13
N GLY A 240 -21.28 8.86 9.48
CA GLY A 240 -21.44 8.04 8.27
C GLY A 240 -21.58 8.83 6.96
N VAL A 241 -21.65 10.16 7.01
CA VAL A 241 -21.69 11.03 5.84
C VAL A 241 -20.31 11.66 5.63
N GLY A 242 -19.68 11.36 4.50
CA GLY A 242 -18.40 11.95 4.14
C GLY A 242 -18.50 13.46 3.87
N VAL A 243 -17.36 14.15 3.91
CA VAL A 243 -17.29 15.57 3.51
C VAL A 243 -17.01 15.69 2.01
N PRO A 244 -17.47 16.77 1.34
CA PRO A 244 -17.20 16.97 -0.07
C PRO A 244 -15.70 17.17 -0.34
N LEU A 245 -15.26 16.83 -1.55
CA LEU A 245 -13.83 16.79 -1.93
C LEU A 245 -13.10 18.12 -1.67
N TYR A 246 -13.76 19.26 -1.88
CA TYR A 246 -13.15 20.57 -1.63
C TYR A 246 -12.83 20.84 -0.14
N MET A 247 -13.52 20.17 0.80
CA MET A 247 -13.19 20.19 2.23
C MET A 247 -12.12 19.18 2.61
N VAL A 248 -12.02 18.06 1.88
CA VAL A 248 -10.99 17.03 2.13
C VAL A 248 -9.58 17.63 1.98
N TYR A 249 -9.33 18.43 0.94
CA TYR A 249 -8.02 19.02 0.68
C TYR A 249 -7.49 19.92 1.82
N PRO A 250 -8.24 20.93 2.32
CA PRO A 250 -7.76 21.75 3.43
C PRO A 250 -7.62 20.96 4.73
N ILE A 251 -8.51 20.01 5.03
CA ILE A 251 -8.38 19.13 6.20
C ILE A 251 -7.09 18.30 6.10
N TRP A 252 -6.83 17.71 4.93
CA TRP A 252 -5.61 16.96 4.68
C TRP A 252 -4.35 17.82 4.86
N LEU A 253 -4.32 19.03 4.29
CA LEU A 253 -3.21 19.96 4.46
C LEU A 253 -3.00 20.34 5.94
N LEU A 254 -4.08 20.57 6.68
CA LEU A 254 -4.05 20.85 8.11
C LEU A 254 -3.45 19.67 8.89
N VAL A 255 -3.89 18.44 8.62
CA VAL A 255 -3.37 17.23 9.26
C VAL A 255 -1.88 17.05 8.97
N VAL A 256 -1.47 17.17 7.70
CA VAL A 256 -0.06 17.11 7.29
C VAL A 256 0.76 18.16 8.06
N PHE A 257 0.27 19.41 8.12
CA PHE A 257 0.93 20.50 8.80
C PHE A 257 1.07 20.27 10.32
N ILE A 258 -0.03 19.90 11.00
CA ILE A 258 -0.03 19.61 12.45
C ILE A 258 0.96 18.50 12.77
N LEU A 259 0.96 17.42 11.97
CA LEU A 259 1.81 16.26 12.21
C LEU A 259 3.28 16.49 11.86
N TYR A 260 3.61 17.56 11.15
CA TYR A 260 5.01 17.95 10.92
C TYR A 260 5.80 18.04 12.23
N PHE A 261 5.23 18.70 13.24
CA PHE A 261 5.90 18.97 14.51
C PHE A 261 6.20 17.70 15.32
N PRO A 262 5.23 16.81 15.62
CA PRO A 262 5.51 15.57 16.33
C PRO A 262 6.38 14.62 15.50
N CYS A 263 6.21 14.54 14.17
CA CYS A 263 7.10 13.73 13.33
C CYS A 263 8.55 14.23 13.37
N ARG A 264 8.76 15.56 13.34
CA ARG A 264 10.10 16.16 13.44
C ARG A 264 10.73 15.89 14.80
N TRP A 265 9.96 16.00 15.88
CA TRP A 265 10.42 15.68 17.22
C TRP A 265 10.80 14.19 17.33
N TYR A 266 9.92 13.29 16.90
CA TYR A 266 10.15 11.85 16.97
C TYR A 266 11.33 11.40 16.10
N MET A 267 11.48 11.98 14.91
CA MET A 267 12.64 11.77 14.05
C MET A 267 13.95 12.11 14.80
N LYS A 268 14.01 13.27 15.47
CA LYS A 268 15.19 13.66 16.25
C LYS A 268 15.43 12.69 17.42
N TYR A 269 14.37 12.30 18.13
CA TYR A 269 14.44 11.34 19.23
C TYR A 269 15.02 10.00 18.77
N LYS A 270 14.50 9.46 17.65
CA LYS A 270 14.96 8.22 17.04
C LYS A 270 16.43 8.26 16.60
N MET A 271 16.92 9.43 16.19
CA MET A 271 18.33 9.62 15.82
C MET A 271 19.28 9.68 17.02
N THR A 272 18.79 10.08 18.20
CA THR A 272 19.62 10.28 19.40
C THR A 272 19.53 9.13 20.40
N HIS A 273 18.57 8.21 20.25
CA HIS A 273 18.38 7.07 21.15
C HIS A 273 18.42 5.73 20.39
N LYS A 274 18.78 4.65 21.09
CA LYS A 274 19.01 3.32 20.50
C LYS A 274 18.19 2.19 21.12
N GLN A 275 16.98 2.47 21.61
CA GLN A 275 16.13 1.39 22.13
C GLN A 275 15.65 0.47 21.00
N TRP A 276 15.49 -0.83 21.30
CA TRP A 276 15.13 -1.85 20.31
C TRP A 276 13.83 -1.55 19.56
N TRP A 277 12.84 -0.95 20.24
CA TRP A 277 11.53 -0.64 19.67
C TRP A 277 11.56 0.54 18.68
N LEU A 278 12.56 1.43 18.76
CA LEU A 278 12.73 2.55 17.83
C LEU A 278 13.17 2.10 16.42
N SER A 279 13.72 0.90 16.29
CA SER A 279 14.04 0.34 14.97
C SER A 279 12.79 -0.03 14.18
N TYR A 280 11.66 -0.26 14.88
CA TYR A 280 10.41 -0.74 14.30
C TYR A 280 9.35 0.36 14.12
N LEU A 281 9.45 1.49 14.85
CA LEU A 281 8.56 2.66 14.79
C LEU A 281 9.25 3.87 14.13
#